data_AF-A0A841GZ41-F1
#
_entry.id   AF-A0A841GZ41-F1
#
_cell.length_a   1.000
_cell.length_b   1.000
_cell.length_c   1.000
_cell.angle_alpha   90.00
_cell.angle_beta   90.00
_cell.angle_gamma   90.00
#
_symmetry.space_group_name_H-M   'P 1'
#
loop_
_entity.id
_entity.type
_entity.pdbx_description
1 polymer ?
#
loop_
_entity_poly.entity_id
_entity_poly.type
_entity_poly.pdbx_seq_one_letter_code
_entity_poly.pdbx_strand_id
1 'polypeptide(L)'
;MEDARLHHAPQRRPNPVVALVLGVVLVVLIVFGIDYLTIGRPAAEALNTDPRNAGFKFSVHREYRVVPGVLVIDLQKATDVAPVDLMRGLFITAATLQKRGAAFDNVVLSRHGTEVFTLSGPEFTSIGKAYEAGENPVYLIRTLPEKLRTPDGEPAFGSWTGGLLGVVGQQMGDVSTAMNRWAGLAE
;
A
#
# COMPACT_ATOMS: atom_id res chain seq x y z
N MET A 1 -4.27 -73.88 16.14
CA MET A 1 -4.43 -73.04 14.94
C MET A 1 -5.06 -71.75 15.42
N GLU A 2 -4.24 -70.71 15.51
CA GLU A 2 -4.53 -69.45 16.19
C GLU A 2 -5.26 -68.52 15.24
N ASP A 3 -6.50 -68.18 15.57
CA ASP A 3 -7.37 -67.33 14.77
C ASP A 3 -6.91 -65.87 14.88
N ALA A 4 -6.32 -65.36 13.79
CA ALA A 4 -5.91 -63.98 13.64
C ALA A 4 -7.13 -63.05 13.62
N ARG A 5 -7.58 -62.61 14.81
CA ARG A 5 -8.57 -61.53 14.95
C ARG A 5 -7.91 -60.21 14.61
N LEU A 6 -7.96 -59.85 13.32
CA LEU A 6 -7.68 -58.50 12.84
C LEU A 6 -8.71 -57.55 13.46
N HIS A 7 -8.32 -56.90 14.56
CA HIS A 7 -9.04 -55.77 15.12
C HIS A 7 -8.96 -54.61 14.12
N HIS A 8 -9.96 -54.51 13.22
CA HIS A 8 -10.21 -53.28 12.50
C HIS A 8 -10.64 -52.21 13.50
N ALA A 9 -9.70 -51.34 13.89
CA ALA A 9 -10.00 -50.16 14.66
C ALA A 9 -11.05 -49.32 13.91
N PRO A 10 -12.12 -48.84 14.57
CA PRO A 10 -13.14 -48.04 13.92
C PRO A 10 -12.51 -46.75 13.41
N GLN A 11 -12.46 -46.58 12.08
CA GLN A 11 -12.05 -45.32 11.47
C GLN A 11 -13.06 -44.24 11.86
N ARG A 12 -12.68 -43.38 12.83
CA ARG A 12 -13.46 -42.19 13.17
C ARG A 12 -13.51 -41.28 11.94
N ARG A 13 -14.65 -41.25 11.26
CA ARG A 13 -14.89 -40.29 10.19
C ARG A 13 -14.82 -38.88 10.79
N PRO A 14 -14.06 -37.96 10.19
CA PRO A 14 -13.99 -36.58 10.69
C PRO A 14 -15.38 -35.96 10.67
N ASN A 15 -15.70 -35.20 11.73
CA ASN A 15 -16.96 -34.47 11.82
C ASN A 15 -17.04 -33.48 10.64
N PRO A 16 -18.08 -33.52 9.79
CA PRO A 16 -18.18 -32.67 8.60
C PRO A 16 -18.16 -31.17 8.94
N VAL A 17 -18.67 -30.78 10.11
CA VAL A 17 -18.61 -29.38 10.58
C VAL A 17 -17.17 -28.95 10.87
N VAL A 18 -16.38 -29.83 11.51
CA VAL A 18 -14.96 -29.55 11.79
C VAL A 18 -14.18 -29.45 10.49
N ALA A 19 -14.42 -30.35 9.53
CA ALA A 19 -13.79 -30.30 8.22
C ALA A 19 -14.13 -29.00 7.47
N LEU A 20 -15.38 -28.55 7.52
CA LEU A 20 -15.82 -27.29 6.92
C LEU A 20 -15.10 -26.08 7.55
N VAL A 21 -15.07 -26.00 8.88
CA VAL A 21 -14.41 -24.89 9.59
C VAL A 21 -12.92 -24.83 9.24
N LEU A 22 -12.23 -25.98 9.26
CA LEU A 22 -10.82 -26.05 8.86
C LEU A 22 -10.62 -25.63 7.41
N GLY A 23 -11.54 -26.01 6.51
CA GLY A 23 -11.53 -25.58 5.12
C GLY A 23 -11.63 -24.06 4.97
N VAL A 24 -12.57 -23.42 5.68
CA VAL A 24 -12.73 -21.95 5.66
C VAL A 24 -11.49 -21.25 6.21
N VAL A 25 -10.95 -21.71 7.34
CA VAL A 25 -9.72 -21.14 7.92
C VAL A 25 -8.56 -21.25 6.94
N LEU A 26 -8.39 -22.39 6.29
CA LEU A 26 -7.35 -22.59 5.29
C LEU A 26 -7.49 -21.61 4.11
N VAL A 27 -8.71 -21.40 3.60
CA VAL A 27 -8.96 -20.43 2.53
C VAL A 27 -8.59 -19.02 2.96
N VAL A 28 -8.99 -18.60 4.18
CA VAL A 28 -8.63 -17.27 4.72
C VAL A 28 -7.11 -17.11 4.80
N LEU A 29 -6.40 -18.11 5.31
CA LEU A 29 -4.93 -18.07 5.41
C LEU A 29 -4.26 -17.99 4.03
N ILE A 30 -4.78 -18.71 3.03
CA ILE A 30 -4.26 -18.66 1.66
C ILE A 30 -4.45 -17.26 1.07
N VAL A 31 -5.63 -16.67 1.21
CA VAL A 31 -5.93 -15.32 0.72
C VAL A 31 -4.98 -14.30 1.34
N PHE A 32 -4.86 -14.30 2.68
CA PHE A 32 -3.95 -13.40 3.39
C PHE A 32 -2.49 -13.63 2.99
N GLY A 33 -2.10 -14.90 2.79
CA GLY A 33 -0.78 -15.29 2.35
C GLY A 33 -0.46 -14.77 0.95
N ILE A 34 -1.38 -14.90 -0.01
CA ILE A 34 -1.22 -14.40 -1.38
C ILE A 34 -1.07 -12.87 -1.37
N ASP A 35 -1.94 -12.17 -0.66
CA ASP A 35 -1.87 -10.71 -0.55
C ASP A 35 -0.53 -10.25 0.03
N TYR A 36 -0.11 -10.85 1.15
CA TYR A 36 1.16 -10.55 1.78
C TYR A 36 2.36 -10.86 0.86
N LEU A 37 2.39 -12.01 0.20
CA LEU A 37 3.52 -12.41 -0.63
C LEU A 37 3.60 -11.63 -1.95
N THR A 38 2.47 -11.17 -2.49
CA THR A 38 2.42 -10.47 -3.77
C THR A 38 2.56 -8.94 -3.64
N ILE A 39 2.05 -8.36 -2.54
CA ILE A 39 1.98 -6.91 -2.36
C ILE A 39 2.79 -6.46 -1.13
N GLY A 40 2.44 -6.93 0.05
CA GLY A 40 2.97 -6.39 1.30
C GLY A 40 4.46 -6.64 1.52
N ARG A 41 4.90 -7.89 1.34
CA ARG A 41 6.30 -8.29 1.53
C ARG A 41 7.24 -7.60 0.54
N PRO A 42 6.98 -7.58 -0.80
CA PRO A 42 7.83 -6.87 -1.74
C PRO A 42 8.00 -5.38 -1.42
N ALA A 43 6.91 -4.70 -1.07
CA ALA A 43 6.96 -3.29 -0.69
C ALA A 43 7.78 -3.08 0.59
N ALA A 44 7.57 -3.91 1.61
CA ALA A 44 8.32 -3.83 2.86
C ALA A 44 9.82 -4.10 2.67
N GLU A 45 10.19 -5.12 1.88
CA GLU A 45 11.59 -5.42 1.56
C GLU A 45 12.28 -4.26 0.83
N ALA A 46 11.60 -3.66 -0.16
CA ALA A 46 12.12 -2.50 -0.89
C ALA A 46 12.30 -1.27 0.01
N LEU A 47 11.34 -0.98 0.88
CA LEU A 47 11.43 0.14 1.83
C LEU A 47 12.56 -0.06 2.84
N ASN A 48 12.72 -1.27 3.38
CA ASN A 48 13.74 -1.58 4.39
C ASN A 48 15.17 -1.58 3.84
N THR A 49 15.35 -1.58 2.51
CA THR A 49 16.67 -1.51 1.88
C THR A 49 17.28 -0.10 1.99
N ASP A 50 16.45 0.94 2.14
CA ASP A 50 16.90 2.33 2.27
C ASP A 50 16.82 2.78 3.74
N PRO A 51 17.95 3.00 4.44
CA PRO A 51 17.96 3.34 5.86
C PRO A 51 17.26 4.67 6.17
N ARG A 52 17.08 5.55 5.17
CA ARG A 52 16.33 6.80 5.32
C ARG A 52 14.83 6.55 5.59
N ASN A 53 14.31 5.34 5.36
CA ASN A 53 12.93 4.97 5.66
C ASN A 53 12.68 4.58 7.12
N ALA A 54 13.70 4.56 7.99
CA ALA A 54 13.55 4.08 9.36
C ALA A 54 12.54 4.89 10.22
N GLY A 55 12.27 6.14 9.84
CA GLY A 55 11.32 7.04 10.53
C GLY A 55 9.85 6.71 10.32
N PHE A 56 9.49 5.84 9.36
CA PHE A 56 8.10 5.47 9.10
C PHE A 56 7.90 3.98 8.79
N LYS A 57 6.65 3.53 8.81
CA LYS A 57 6.27 2.17 8.42
C LYS A 57 4.97 2.18 7.63
N PHE A 58 4.97 1.53 6.47
CA PHE A 58 3.76 1.25 5.71
C PHE A 58 3.28 -0.19 5.93
N SER A 59 1.97 -0.37 5.94
CA SER A 59 1.30 -1.65 5.70
C SER A 59 0.64 -1.59 4.32
N VAL A 60 1.21 -2.32 3.36
CA VAL A 60 0.75 -2.31 1.97
C VAL A 60 -0.03 -3.60 1.68
N HIS A 61 -1.26 -3.47 1.21
CA HIS A 61 -2.17 -4.61 1.02
C HIS A 61 -3.30 -4.22 0.07
N ARG A 62 -4.03 -5.21 -0.46
CA ARG A 62 -5.30 -4.94 -1.15
C ARG A 62 -6.40 -4.55 -0.16
N GLU A 63 -7.38 -3.79 -0.61
CA GLU A 63 -8.58 -3.52 0.19
C GLU A 63 -9.27 -4.84 0.58
N TYR A 64 -9.60 -4.95 1.87
CA TYR A 64 -10.05 -6.19 2.53
C TYR A 64 -9.17 -7.42 2.27
N ARG A 65 -7.95 -7.23 1.75
CA ARG A 65 -7.00 -8.25 1.26
C ARG A 65 -7.50 -9.14 0.13
N VAL A 66 -8.62 -8.78 -0.50
CA VAL A 66 -9.26 -9.58 -1.56
C VAL A 66 -9.67 -8.76 -2.78
N VAL A 67 -9.86 -7.44 -2.65
CA VAL A 67 -10.29 -6.59 -3.77
C VAL A 67 -9.05 -6.28 -4.63
N PRO A 68 -8.93 -6.86 -5.84
CA PRO A 68 -7.69 -6.75 -6.61
C PRO A 68 -7.40 -5.34 -7.13
N GLY A 69 -8.43 -4.53 -7.37
CA GLY A 69 -8.33 -3.21 -7.98
C GLY A 69 -7.97 -2.08 -7.02
N VAL A 70 -7.94 -2.30 -5.71
CA VAL A 70 -7.70 -1.24 -4.72
C VAL A 70 -6.47 -1.58 -3.89
N LEU A 71 -5.42 -0.76 -4.03
CA LEU A 71 -4.23 -0.82 -3.18
C LEU A 71 -4.40 0.09 -1.98
N VAL A 72 -4.11 -0.40 -0.79
CA VAL A 72 -4.05 0.39 0.44
C VAL A 72 -2.59 0.52 0.87
N ILE A 73 -2.11 1.75 0.98
CA ILE A 73 -0.81 2.10 1.58
C ILE A 73 -1.11 2.78 2.91
N ASP A 74 -1.07 1.98 3.98
CA ASP A 74 -1.44 2.45 5.30
C ASP A 74 -0.22 2.86 6.13
N LEU A 75 -0.15 4.13 6.50
CA LEU A 75 0.88 4.67 7.38
C LEU A 75 0.61 4.22 8.82
N GLN A 76 1.44 3.30 9.29
CA GLN A 76 1.34 2.62 10.59
C GLN A 76 2.24 3.24 11.66
N LYS A 77 3.27 3.98 11.24
CA LYS A 77 4.18 4.71 12.12
C LYS A 77 4.77 5.88 11.35
N ALA A 78 4.82 7.05 11.97
CA ALA A 78 5.63 8.19 11.56
C ALA A 78 6.22 8.82 12.83
N THR A 79 7.54 8.97 12.89
CA THR A 79 8.23 9.60 14.03
C THR A 79 9.29 10.52 13.46
N ASP A 80 9.13 11.83 13.68
CA ASP A 80 10.03 12.89 13.16
C ASP A 80 10.33 12.72 11.65
N VAL A 81 9.33 12.30 10.88
CA VAL A 81 9.49 12.00 9.45
C VAL A 81 9.36 13.27 8.63
N ALA A 82 10.32 13.53 7.74
CA ALA A 82 10.19 14.63 6.80
C ALA A 82 9.14 14.28 5.72
N PRO A 83 8.35 15.25 5.23
CA PRO A 83 7.43 15.05 4.09
C PRO A 83 8.05 14.29 2.91
N VAL A 84 9.31 14.61 2.60
CA VAL A 84 10.05 13.99 1.49
C VAL A 84 10.31 12.50 1.70
N ASP A 85 10.44 12.03 2.94
CA ASP A 85 10.66 10.63 3.23
C ASP A 85 9.40 9.80 2.99
N LEU A 86 8.22 10.34 3.32
CA LEU A 86 6.93 9.70 3.02
C LEU A 86 6.70 9.59 1.51
N MET A 87 6.98 10.66 0.76
CA MET A 87 6.91 10.63 -0.71
C MET A 87 7.89 9.64 -1.31
N ARG A 88 9.15 9.62 -0.83
CA ARG A 88 10.14 8.64 -1.28
C ARG A 88 9.65 7.21 -1.02
N GLY A 89 9.07 6.95 0.15
CA GLY A 89 8.43 5.67 0.46
C GLY A 89 7.33 5.31 -0.53
N LEU A 90 6.46 6.27 -0.85
CA LEU A 90 5.38 6.09 -1.81
C LEU A 90 5.94 5.74 -3.21
N PHE A 91 6.97 6.45 -3.66
CA PHE A 91 7.58 6.23 -4.98
C PHE A 91 8.33 4.91 -5.08
N ILE A 92 9.05 4.51 -4.02
CA ILE A 92 9.68 3.18 -3.92
C ILE A 92 8.61 2.10 -3.99
N THR A 93 7.49 2.27 -3.29
CA THR A 93 6.37 1.32 -3.31
C THR A 93 5.76 1.23 -4.70
N ALA A 94 5.51 2.38 -5.34
CA ALA A 94 5.00 2.47 -6.71
C ALA A 94 5.89 1.74 -7.71
N ALA A 95 7.18 2.06 -7.75
CA ALA A 95 8.14 1.43 -8.65
C ALA A 95 8.25 -0.09 -8.41
N THR A 96 8.25 -0.52 -7.15
CA THR A 96 8.35 -1.95 -6.79
C THR A 96 7.15 -2.75 -7.29
N LEU A 97 5.94 -2.26 -7.08
CA LEU A 97 4.72 -2.97 -7.47
C LEU A 97 4.50 -2.93 -9.00
N GLN A 98 4.73 -1.77 -9.61
CA GLN A 98 4.81 -1.55 -11.07
C GLN A 98 5.71 -2.58 -11.75
N LYS A 99 6.95 -2.72 -11.26
CA LYS A 99 7.96 -3.61 -11.85
C LYS A 99 7.57 -5.08 -11.79
N ARG A 100 6.76 -5.45 -10.78
CA ARG A 100 6.21 -6.79 -10.62
C ARG A 100 4.94 -7.03 -11.43
N GLY A 101 4.49 -6.06 -12.22
CA GLY A 101 3.30 -6.15 -13.05
C GLY A 101 1.99 -6.00 -12.27
N ALA A 102 2.04 -5.48 -11.03
CA ALA A 102 0.82 -5.15 -10.30
C ALA A 102 0.18 -3.88 -10.90
N ALA A 103 -1.14 -3.94 -11.10
CA ALA A 103 -1.95 -2.84 -11.57
C ALA A 103 -3.17 -2.71 -10.65
N PHE A 104 -3.61 -1.47 -10.47
CA PHE A 104 -4.73 -1.11 -9.61
C PHE A 104 -5.61 -0.11 -10.35
N ASP A 105 -6.86 -0.02 -9.95
CA ASP A 105 -7.79 1.02 -10.38
C ASP A 105 -7.64 2.24 -9.47
N ASN A 106 -7.48 2.00 -8.17
CA ASN A 106 -7.33 3.04 -7.15
C ASN A 106 -6.24 2.69 -6.14
N VAL A 107 -5.61 3.73 -5.59
CA VAL A 107 -4.65 3.65 -4.49
C VAL A 107 -5.14 4.54 -3.36
N VAL A 108 -5.30 3.96 -2.19
CA VAL A 108 -5.72 4.64 -0.96
C VAL A 108 -4.50 4.88 -0.09
N LEU A 109 -4.27 6.13 0.26
CA LEU A 109 -3.29 6.53 1.27
C LEU A 109 -4.04 6.69 2.60
N SER A 110 -3.82 5.76 3.52
CA SER A 110 -4.48 5.76 4.82
C SER A 110 -3.49 5.96 5.96
N ARG A 111 -3.99 6.31 7.14
CA ARG A 111 -3.25 6.34 8.40
C ARG A 111 -4.02 5.55 9.44
N HIS A 112 -3.38 4.52 9.99
CA HIS A 112 -4.00 3.61 10.97
C HIS A 112 -5.39 3.12 10.52
N GLY A 113 -5.53 2.78 9.24
CA GLY A 113 -6.77 2.32 8.64
C GLY A 113 -7.81 3.40 8.32
N THR A 114 -7.52 4.68 8.58
CA THR A 114 -8.39 5.80 8.17
C THR A 114 -7.91 6.38 6.85
N GLU A 115 -8.76 6.42 5.84
CA GLU A 115 -8.43 7.00 4.53
C GLU A 115 -8.13 8.50 4.66
N VAL A 116 -7.05 8.94 4.01
CA VAL A 116 -6.67 10.35 4.00
C VAL A 116 -6.74 10.91 2.58
N PHE A 117 -6.18 10.17 1.62
CA PHE A 117 -6.21 10.52 0.21
C PHE A 117 -6.44 9.30 -0.66
N THR A 118 -6.90 9.55 -1.88
CA THR A 118 -6.91 8.58 -2.97
C THR A 118 -6.09 9.10 -4.14
N LEU A 119 -5.58 8.18 -4.95
CA LEU A 119 -4.82 8.42 -6.17
C LEU A 119 -5.25 7.37 -7.20
N SER A 120 -5.38 7.74 -8.47
CA SER A 120 -5.73 6.72 -9.47
C SER A 120 -4.58 5.72 -9.65
N GLY A 121 -4.91 4.46 -9.88
CA GLY A 121 -3.91 3.44 -10.17
C GLY A 121 -3.01 3.76 -11.38
N PRO A 122 -3.54 4.29 -12.50
CA PRO A 122 -2.71 4.76 -13.61
C PRO A 122 -1.69 5.84 -13.23
N GLU A 123 -2.06 6.81 -12.38
CA GLU A 123 -1.12 7.82 -11.89
C GLU A 123 -0.04 7.21 -10.99
N PHE A 124 -0.43 6.28 -10.10
CA PHE A 124 0.50 5.54 -9.26
C PHE A 124 1.53 4.73 -10.09
N THR A 125 1.05 3.99 -11.09
CA THR A 125 1.87 3.30 -12.09
C THR A 125 2.81 4.28 -12.81
N SER A 126 2.30 5.44 -13.26
CA SER A 126 3.13 6.45 -13.92
C SER A 126 4.23 7.00 -13.00
N ILE A 127 3.93 7.24 -11.71
CA ILE A 127 4.93 7.68 -10.72
C ILE A 127 6.01 6.61 -10.55
N GLY A 128 5.62 5.34 -10.46
CA GLY A 128 6.56 4.22 -10.35
C GLY A 128 7.53 4.14 -11.53
N LYS A 129 7.01 4.28 -12.77
CA LYS A 129 7.83 4.30 -13.99
C LYS A 129 8.81 5.48 -14.01
N ALA A 130 8.31 6.67 -13.71
CA ALA A 130 9.12 7.88 -13.69
C ALA A 130 10.25 7.80 -12.66
N TYR A 131 9.94 7.31 -11.46
CA TYR A 131 10.93 7.09 -10.41
C TYR A 131 11.99 6.06 -10.80
N GLU A 132 11.59 4.93 -11.40
CA GLU A 132 12.52 3.90 -11.88
C GLU A 132 13.40 4.40 -13.04
N ALA A 133 12.85 5.23 -13.93
CA ALA A 133 13.58 5.84 -15.04
C ALA A 133 14.59 6.92 -14.61
N GLY A 134 14.63 7.27 -13.32
CA GLY A 134 15.50 8.33 -12.80
C GLY A 134 15.05 9.73 -13.20
N GLU A 135 13.75 9.95 -13.43
CA GLU A 135 13.22 11.30 -13.61
C GLU A 135 13.54 12.17 -12.40
N ASN A 136 13.63 13.49 -12.62
CA ASN A 136 13.96 14.44 -11.57
C ASN A 136 12.98 14.29 -10.39
N PRO A 137 13.43 13.83 -9.20
CA PRO A 137 12.55 13.58 -8.07
C PRO A 137 11.83 14.85 -7.60
N VAL A 138 12.41 16.04 -7.83
CA VAL A 138 11.77 17.32 -7.52
C VAL A 138 10.48 17.51 -8.33
N TYR A 139 10.45 17.05 -9.58
CA TYR A 139 9.26 17.15 -10.42
C TYR A 139 8.14 16.24 -9.92
N LEU A 140 8.46 14.99 -9.58
CA LEU A 140 7.50 14.04 -9.00
C LEU A 140 6.95 14.52 -7.66
N ILE A 141 7.82 15.08 -6.82
CA ILE A 141 7.45 15.67 -5.54
C ILE A 141 6.45 16.81 -5.74
N ARG A 142 6.81 17.84 -6.52
CA ARG A 142 6.01 19.07 -6.61
C ARG A 142 4.66 18.89 -7.32
N THR A 143 4.50 17.84 -8.12
CA THR A 143 3.27 17.58 -8.88
C THR A 143 2.41 16.46 -8.27
N LEU A 144 2.88 15.78 -7.21
CA LEU A 144 2.10 14.74 -6.55
C LEU A 144 0.80 15.27 -5.94
N PRO A 145 0.77 16.41 -5.21
CA PRO A 145 -0.46 16.88 -4.56
C PRO A 145 -1.62 17.10 -5.52
N GLU A 146 -1.34 17.61 -6.74
CA GLU A 146 -2.35 17.86 -7.79
C GLU A 146 -3.06 16.57 -8.25
N LYS A 147 -2.45 15.40 -8.01
CA LYS A 147 -3.00 14.07 -8.35
C LYS A 147 -3.79 13.44 -7.21
N LEU A 148 -3.68 14.00 -6.00
CA LEU A 148 -4.37 13.48 -4.83
C LEU A 148 -5.83 13.93 -4.84
N ARG A 149 -6.70 13.02 -4.44
CA ARG A 149 -8.11 13.29 -4.19
C ARG A 149 -8.42 13.00 -2.72
N THR A 150 -9.47 13.64 -2.23
CA THR A 150 -10.07 13.34 -0.94
C THR A 150 -10.78 11.97 -1.00
N PRO A 151 -11.13 11.36 0.15
CA PRO A 151 -11.88 10.10 0.17
C PRO A 151 -13.25 10.17 -0.51
N ASP A 152 -13.91 11.34 -0.49
CA ASP A 152 -15.14 11.63 -1.23
C ASP A 152 -14.93 11.84 -2.72
N GLY A 153 -13.66 11.85 -3.17
CA GLY A 153 -13.31 11.87 -4.57
C GLY A 153 -13.20 13.27 -5.16
N GLU A 154 -13.18 14.34 -4.37
CA GLU A 154 -12.85 15.69 -4.86
C GLU A 154 -11.34 15.90 -4.95
N PRO A 155 -10.82 16.74 -5.87
CA PRO A 155 -9.39 17.10 -5.87
C PRO A 155 -8.96 17.62 -4.49
N ALA A 156 -7.87 17.06 -3.94
CA ALA A 156 -7.38 17.47 -2.63
C ALA A 156 -6.61 18.80 -2.70
N PHE A 157 -6.01 19.08 -3.86
CA PHE A 157 -5.24 20.28 -4.14
C PHE A 157 -5.58 20.80 -5.54
N GLY A 158 -5.48 22.11 -5.71
CA GLY A 158 -5.63 22.76 -7.02
C GLY A 158 -4.35 22.66 -7.86
N SER A 159 -4.40 23.21 -9.06
CA SER A 159 -3.21 23.40 -9.90
C SER A 159 -2.84 24.88 -9.93
N TRP A 160 -1.54 25.15 -10.03
CA TRP A 160 -1.01 26.52 -9.96
C TRP A 160 -0.55 27.02 -11.33
N THR A 161 -0.94 28.24 -11.68
CA THR A 161 -0.52 28.93 -12.90
C THR A 161 0.18 30.24 -12.56
N GLY A 162 1.21 30.63 -13.32
CA GLY A 162 1.93 31.88 -13.12
C GLY A 162 3.43 31.76 -13.37
N GLY A 163 4.21 32.65 -12.77
CA GLY A 163 5.68 32.60 -12.85
C GLY A 163 6.25 31.37 -12.14
N LEU A 164 7.31 30.78 -12.71
CA LEU A 164 7.89 29.51 -12.24
C LEU A 164 8.20 29.48 -10.75
N LEU A 165 8.81 30.54 -10.21
CA LEU A 165 9.15 30.64 -8.78
C LEU A 165 7.90 30.58 -7.89
N GLY A 166 6.85 31.32 -8.27
CA GLY A 166 5.59 31.37 -7.52
C GLY A 166 4.86 30.03 -7.56
N VAL A 167 4.78 29.42 -8.74
CA VAL A 167 4.16 28.09 -8.91
C VAL A 167 4.88 27.02 -8.10
N VAL A 168 6.21 26.97 -8.16
CA VAL A 168 7.00 26.00 -7.38
C VAL A 168 6.84 26.24 -5.88
N GLY A 169 6.81 27.51 -5.43
CA GLY A 169 6.58 27.85 -4.03
C GLY A 169 5.24 27.31 -3.51
N GLN A 170 4.16 27.49 -4.27
CA GLN A 170 2.83 26.98 -3.91
C GLN A 170 2.78 25.45 -3.93
N GLN A 171 3.31 24.81 -4.97
CA GLN A 171 3.40 23.36 -5.07
C GLN A 171 4.15 22.73 -3.89
N MET A 172 5.24 23.35 -3.44
CA MET A 172 5.98 22.87 -2.27
C MET A 172 5.19 23.07 -0.96
N GLY A 173 4.37 24.12 -0.86
CA GLY A 173 3.41 24.30 0.21
C GLY A 173 2.36 23.17 0.25
N ASP A 174 1.81 22.81 -0.91
CA ASP A 174 0.85 21.70 -1.03
C ASP A 174 1.49 20.36 -0.67
N VAL A 175 2.76 20.14 -1.04
CA VAL A 175 3.52 18.95 -0.63
C VAL A 175 3.61 18.85 0.88
N SER A 176 3.98 19.94 1.56
CA SER A 176 4.07 19.96 3.02
C SER A 176 2.71 19.66 3.66
N THR A 177 1.67 20.34 3.18
CA THR A 177 0.28 20.17 3.66
C THR A 177 -0.20 18.74 3.47
N ALA A 178 -0.04 18.17 2.27
CA ALA A 178 -0.44 16.81 1.96
C ALA A 178 0.25 15.78 2.88
N MET A 179 1.56 15.88 3.02
CA MET A 179 2.31 14.90 3.82
C MET A 179 2.06 15.06 5.32
N ASN A 180 1.90 16.28 5.82
CA ASN A 180 1.51 16.52 7.21
C ASN A 180 0.11 15.97 7.48
N ARG A 181 -0.86 16.23 6.59
CA ARG A 181 -2.22 15.68 6.69
C ARG A 181 -2.22 14.15 6.65
N TRP A 182 -1.41 13.53 5.80
CA TRP A 182 -1.25 12.07 5.78
C TRP A 182 -0.59 11.53 7.05
N ALA A 183 0.46 12.19 7.54
CA ALA A 183 1.16 11.82 8.77
C ALA A 183 0.34 12.07 10.05
N GLY A 184 -0.67 12.95 9.99
CA GLY A 184 -1.41 13.39 11.17
C GLY A 184 -0.63 14.39 12.02
N LEU A 185 0.32 15.10 11.40
CA LEU A 185 1.04 16.20 12.01
C LEU A 185 0.19 17.47 11.85
N ALA A 186 0.13 18.30 12.90
CA ALA A 186 -0.60 19.56 12.85
C ALA A 186 -0.06 20.47 11.74
N GLU A 187 -0.96 21.21 11.07
CA GLU A 187 -0.64 22.26 10.09
C GLU A 187 -0.12 23.54 10.78
#